data_AF-A0A3D4QWR9-F1
#
_entry.id   AF-A0A3D4QWR9-F1
#
_cell.length_a   1.000
_cell.length_b   1.000
_cell.length_c   1.000
_cell.angle_alpha   90.00
_cell.angle_beta   90.00
_cell.angle_gamma   90.00
#
_symmetry.space_group_name_H-M   'P 1'
#
loop_
_entity.id
_entity.type
_entity.pdbx_description
1 polymer ?
#
loop_
_entity_poly.entity_id
_entity_poly.type
_entity_poly.pdbx_seq_one_letter_code
_entity_poly.pdbx_strand_id
1 'polypeptide(L)'
;KTTRSKLGALMLKPSLMQFKKGMDSTETGGAPLLGINGGIIKAHGSSNGTAIKNAIRQGKLYLENNVLQQIKSILTTEMED
;
A
#
# COMPACT_ATOMS: atom_id res chain seq x y z
N LYS A 1 14.89 -28.16 21.53
CA LYS A 1 13.56 -27.48 21.44
C LYS A 1 12.49 -28.45 21.94
N THR A 2 11.86 -28.17 23.07
CA THR A 2 10.86 -29.07 23.69
C THR A 2 9.54 -29.06 22.91
N THR A 3 8.76 -30.14 23.03
CA THR A 3 7.43 -30.28 22.40
C THR A 3 6.47 -29.17 22.82
N ARG A 4 6.53 -28.74 24.09
CA ARG A 4 5.77 -27.58 24.61
C ARG A 4 6.11 -26.28 23.87
N SER A 5 7.39 -26.02 23.59
CA SER A 5 7.79 -24.84 22.81
C SER A 5 7.30 -24.89 21.36
N LYS A 6 7.21 -26.07 20.75
CA LYS A 6 6.66 -26.22 19.38
C LYS A 6 5.16 -25.95 19.36
N LEU A 7 4.41 -26.43 20.35
CA LEU A 7 2.97 -26.23 20.45
C LEU A 7 2.63 -24.75 20.70
N GLY A 8 3.36 -24.09 21.61
CA GLY A 8 3.22 -22.65 21.84
C GLY A 8 3.51 -21.82 20.57
N ALA A 9 4.57 -22.17 19.83
CA ALA A 9 4.87 -21.51 18.55
C ALA A 9 3.77 -21.73 17.50
N LEU A 10 3.14 -22.91 17.46
CA LEU A 10 2.06 -23.22 16.53
C LEU A 10 0.81 -22.36 16.82
N MET A 11 0.49 -22.16 18.10
CA MET A 11 -0.64 -21.33 18.53
C MET A 11 -0.44 -19.85 18.21
N LEU A 12 0.81 -19.36 18.31
CA LEU A 12 1.15 -17.96 18.01
C LEU A 12 1.29 -17.67 16.51
N LYS A 13 1.70 -18.66 15.71
CA LYS A 13 1.93 -18.56 14.26
C LYS A 13 0.86 -17.78 13.47
N PRO A 14 -0.45 -18.06 13.61
CA PRO A 14 -1.48 -17.35 12.82
C PRO A 14 -1.52 -15.85 13.13
N SER A 15 -1.39 -15.46 14.40
CA SER A 15 -1.35 -14.05 14.80
C SER A 15 -0.10 -13.35 14.26
N LEU A 16 1.07 -14.00 14.35
CA LEU A 16 2.30 -13.46 13.76
C LEU A 16 2.24 -13.35 12.23
N MET A 17 1.56 -14.28 11.54
CA MET A 17 1.36 -14.18 10.09
C MET A 17 0.45 -13.01 9.71
N GLN A 18 -0.63 -12.78 10.45
CA GLN A 18 -1.51 -11.62 10.22
C GLN A 18 -0.80 -10.31 10.52
N PHE A 19 -0.03 -10.25 11.61
CA PHE A 19 0.79 -9.10 11.96
C PHE A 19 1.81 -8.79 10.86
N LYS A 20 2.53 -9.82 10.37
CA LYS A 20 3.46 -9.68 9.25
C LYS A 20 2.76 -9.16 8.00
N LYS A 21 1.55 -9.66 7.69
CA LYS A 21 0.77 -9.22 6.53
C LYS A 21 0.41 -7.73 6.61
N GLY A 22 0.03 -7.23 7.79
CA GLY A 22 -0.25 -5.80 8.00
C GLY A 22 0.97 -4.88 7.89
N MET A 23 2.17 -5.42 8.14
CA MET A 23 3.44 -4.70 7.94
C MET A 23 4.02 -4.85 6.53
N ASP A 24 3.49 -5.76 5.71
CA ASP A 24 4.04 -6.06 4.40
C ASP A 24 3.55 -5.05 3.35
N SER A 25 4.44 -4.13 2.98
CA SER A 25 4.22 -3.13 1.93
C SER A 25 4.01 -3.71 0.53
N THR A 26 4.18 -5.04 0.35
CA THR A 26 3.83 -5.72 -0.91
C THR A 26 2.32 -5.73 -1.19
N GLU A 27 1.45 -5.56 -0.18
CA GLU A 27 -0.02 -5.57 -0.37
C GLU A 27 -0.51 -4.36 -1.20
N THR A 28 0.12 -3.19 -1.04
CA THR A 28 -0.21 -1.99 -1.83
C THR A 28 0.60 -1.90 -3.13
N GLY A 29 1.80 -2.51 -3.16
CA GLY A 29 2.63 -2.63 -4.38
C GLY A 29 3.42 -1.38 -4.76
N GLY A 30 2.97 -0.21 -4.32
CA GLY A 30 3.65 1.08 -4.48
C GLY A 30 2.86 2.19 -3.80
N ALA A 31 3.50 3.36 -3.65
CA ALA A 31 2.89 4.55 -3.05
C ALA A 31 2.63 5.63 -4.11
N PRO A 32 1.48 6.33 -4.06
CA PRO A 32 1.24 7.48 -4.93
C PRO A 32 2.15 8.65 -4.54
N LEU A 33 2.84 9.22 -5.51
CA LEU A 33 3.59 10.47 -5.36
C LEU A 33 2.65 11.64 -5.68
N LEU A 34 2.26 12.39 -4.65
CA LEU A 34 1.35 13.53 -4.74
C LEU A 34 2.11 14.84 -4.92
N GLY A 35 1.40 15.92 -5.28
CA GLY A 35 1.99 17.25 -5.47
C GLY A 35 2.57 17.52 -6.85
N ILE A 36 2.33 16.62 -7.81
CA ILE A 36 2.71 16.76 -9.21
C ILE A 36 1.47 16.80 -10.10
N ASN A 37 1.60 17.30 -11.33
CA ASN A 37 0.50 17.33 -12.30
C ASN A 37 0.34 15.99 -13.03
N GLY A 38 0.08 14.91 -12.28
CA GLY A 38 -0.10 13.57 -12.84
C GLY A 38 -0.20 12.48 -11.77
N GLY A 39 -0.53 11.24 -12.18
CA GLY A 39 -0.55 10.07 -11.31
C GLY A 39 0.76 9.27 -11.42
N ILE A 40 1.65 9.39 -10.43
CA ILE A 40 2.85 8.56 -10.33
C ILE A 40 2.71 7.58 -9.17
N ILE A 41 2.90 6.29 -9.44
CA ILE A 41 3.01 5.26 -8.41
C ILE A 41 4.46 4.79 -8.34
N LYS A 42 5.09 4.98 -7.18
CA LYS A 42 6.45 4.53 -6.92
C LYS A 42 6.43 3.15 -6.28
N ALA A 43 6.95 2.15 -6.99
CA ALA A 43 7.22 0.81 -6.46
C ALA A 43 8.57 0.76 -5.72
N HIS A 44 8.77 -0.25 -4.89
CA HIS A 44 10.04 -0.46 -4.19
C HIS A 44 11.04 -1.23 -5.08
N GLY A 45 12.35 -1.03 -4.89
CA GLY A 45 13.36 -1.63 -5.79
C GLY A 45 13.41 -3.17 -5.75
N SER A 46 13.09 -3.77 -4.60
CA SER A 46 12.99 -5.23 -4.44
C SER A 46 11.58 -5.78 -4.69
N SER A 47 10.71 -5.02 -5.37
CA SER A 47 9.34 -5.46 -5.70
C SER A 47 9.34 -6.71 -6.60
N ASN A 48 8.54 -7.70 -6.20
CA ASN A 48 8.26 -8.91 -6.99
C ASN A 48 7.05 -8.71 -7.94
N GLY A 49 6.71 -9.73 -8.73
CA GLY A 49 5.60 -9.64 -9.71
C GLY A 49 4.24 -9.27 -9.09
N THR A 50 3.94 -9.78 -7.89
CA THR A 50 2.70 -9.42 -7.16
C THR A 50 2.70 -7.96 -6.74
N ALA A 51 3.84 -7.44 -6.25
CA ALA A 51 3.96 -6.03 -5.89
C ALA A 51 3.79 -5.11 -7.10
N ILE A 52 4.37 -5.46 -8.26
CA ILE A 52 4.18 -4.67 -9.50
C ILE A 52 2.73 -4.71 -9.97
N LYS A 53 2.06 -5.87 -9.94
CA LYS A 53 0.62 -5.99 -10.23
C LYS A 53 -0.21 -5.06 -9.32
N ASN A 54 0.10 -5.02 -8.03
CA ASN A 54 -0.59 -4.17 -7.06
C ASN A 54 -0.31 -2.67 -7.30
N ALA A 55 0.91 -2.30 -7.71
CA ALA A 55 1.24 -0.93 -8.11
C ALA A 55 0.43 -0.45 -9.33
N ILE A 56 0.29 -1.32 -10.34
CA ILE A 56 -0.55 -1.03 -11.52
C ILE A 56 -2.02 -0.86 -11.11
N ARG A 57 -2.52 -1.76 -10.25
CA ARG A 57 -3.87 -1.65 -9.68
C ARG A 57 -4.06 -0.33 -8.93
N GLN A 58 -3.06 0.12 -8.16
CA GLN A 58 -3.10 1.43 -7.51
C GLN A 58 -3.16 2.58 -8.51
N GLY A 59 -2.38 2.52 -9.59
CA GLY A 59 -2.44 3.53 -10.66
C GLY A 59 -3.82 3.59 -11.32
N LYS A 60 -4.43 2.43 -11.59
CA LYS A 60 -5.81 2.34 -12.09
C LYS A 60 -6.80 3.01 -11.14
N LEU A 61 -6.74 2.68 -9.85
CA LEU A 61 -7.63 3.28 -8.84
C LEU A 61 -7.42 4.79 -8.72
N TYR A 62 -6.18 5.27 -8.79
CA TYR A 62 -5.87 6.70 -8.77
C TYR A 62 -6.58 7.46 -9.91
N LEU A 63 -6.59 6.87 -11.11
CA LEU A 63 -7.29 7.41 -12.28
C LEU A 63 -8.81 7.31 -12.14
N GLU A 64 -9.35 6.14 -11.79
CA GLU A 64 -10.80 5.92 -11.65
C GLU A 64 -11.43 6.84 -10.60
N ASN A 65 -10.71 7.14 -9.53
CA ASN A 65 -11.19 8.03 -8.47
C ASN A 65 -10.88 9.51 -8.74
N ASN A 66 -10.31 9.89 -9.90
CA ASN A 66 -9.97 11.27 -10.24
C ASN A 66 -9.19 12.01 -9.13
N VAL A 67 -8.26 11.30 -8.47
CA VAL A 67 -7.59 11.79 -7.24
C VAL A 67 -6.90 13.14 -7.46
N LEU A 68 -6.22 13.32 -8.59
CA LEU A 68 -5.57 14.57 -8.94
C LEU A 68 -6.55 15.76 -8.97
N GLN A 69 -7.73 15.56 -9.55
CA GLN A 69 -8.72 16.62 -9.67
C GLN A 69 -9.36 16.95 -8.33
N GLN A 70 -9.60 15.94 -7.49
CA GLN A 70 -10.10 16.17 -6.13
C GLN A 70 -9.11 17.02 -5.32
N ILE A 71 -7.82 16.67 -5.34
CA ILE A 71 -6.78 17.43 -4.64
C ILE A 71 -6.71 18.87 -5.16
N LYS A 72 -6.72 19.07 -6.47
CA LYS A 72 -6.72 20.42 -7.07
C LYS A 72 -7.93 21.24 -6.66
N SER A 73 -9.12 20.62 -6.68
CA SER A 73 -10.36 21.29 -6.29
C SER A 73 -10.29 21.78 -4.85
N ILE A 74 -9.87 20.92 -3.91
CA ILE A 74 -9.78 21.27 -2.49
C ILE A 74 -8.80 22.43 -2.27
N LEU A 75 -7.60 22.34 -2.86
CA LEU A 75 -6.59 23.38 -2.71
C LEU A 75 -7.01 24.72 -3.32
N THR A 76 -7.82 24.71 -4.40
CA THR A 76 -8.31 25.96 -5.01
C THR A 76 -9.37 26.61 -4.14
N THR A 77 -10.29 25.81 -3.58
CA THR A 77 -11.32 26.32 -2.65
C THR A 77 -10.70 26.94 -1.40
N GLU A 78 -9.68 26.31 -0.80
CA GLU A 78 -8.99 26.85 0.38
C GLU A 78 -8.18 28.14 0.12
N MET A 79 -7.90 28.48 -1.14
CA MET A 79 -7.17 29.70 -1.50
C MET A 79 -8.10 30.91 -1.78
N GLU A 80 -9.41 30.67 -1.92
CA GLU A 80 -10.42 31.71 -2.13
C GLU A 80 -11.08 32.18 -0.82
N ASP A 81 -10.87 31.44 0.28
CA ASP A 81 -11.26 31.77 1.66
C ASP A 81 -10.14 32.50 2.43
#